data_AF-A0A661HL32-F1
#
_entry.id   AF-A0A661HL32-F1
#
_cell.length_a   1.000
_cell.length_b   1.000
_cell.length_c   1.000
_cell.angle_alpha   90.00
_cell.angle_beta   90.00
_cell.angle_gamma   90.00
#
_symmetry.space_group_name_H-M   'P 1'
#
loop_
_entity.id
_entity.type
_entity.pdbx_description
1 polymer ?
#
loop_
_entity_poly.entity_id
_entity_poly.type
_entity_poly.pdbx_seq_one_letter_code
_entity_poly.pdbx_strand_id
1 'polypeptide(L)'
;QLLVLLLAFNSMAMANIHDKSASEIESDSNQALAKFYKEVAGSKAYLQKVKGYVVFPDVVEAGFFIGGKYGEGVLRIKDKSQGFYRITSASAGFLAGATKYSLVIAITTDAALKKFMSDDDWENEIDVNMAMATWNSEEELDDIDFGNGLVGFVFDSKGLLGNFTLEGTRFKKFNP
;
A
#
# COMPACT_ATOMS: atom_id res chain seq x y z
N GLN A 1 43.69 -33.43 20.45
CA GLN A 1 43.47 -33.56 18.99
C GLN A 1 42.02 -33.96 18.77
N LEU A 2 41.13 -33.00 18.56
CA LEU A 2 39.78 -33.28 18.08
C LEU A 2 39.21 -31.99 17.48
N LEU A 3 39.71 -31.67 16.29
CA LEU A 3 39.13 -30.68 15.40
C LEU A 3 38.31 -31.45 14.36
N VAL A 4 37.27 -30.81 13.82
CA VAL A 4 36.43 -31.25 12.68
C VAL A 4 35.15 -32.00 13.08
N LEU A 5 34.18 -31.24 13.59
CA LEU A 5 32.76 -31.56 13.43
C LEU A 5 31.95 -30.25 13.47
N LEU A 6 31.73 -29.62 12.31
CA LEU A 6 30.53 -28.87 11.91
C LEU A 6 30.82 -28.09 10.62
N LEU A 7 30.70 -28.75 9.47
CA LEU A 7 30.35 -28.06 8.23
C LEU A 7 28.82 -28.15 8.11
N ALA A 8 28.14 -27.34 8.93
CA ALA A 8 26.70 -27.16 8.80
C ALA A 8 26.43 -26.13 7.70
N PHE A 9 25.80 -26.62 6.64
CA PHE A 9 25.06 -25.90 5.60
C PHE A 9 24.60 -24.51 6.06
N ASN A 10 25.32 -23.47 5.64
CA ASN A 10 24.78 -22.12 5.55
C ASN A 10 24.66 -21.78 4.07
N SER A 11 23.74 -22.47 3.38
CA SER A 11 23.13 -21.91 2.19
C SER A 11 22.26 -20.75 2.66
N MET A 12 22.89 -19.59 2.82
CA MET A 12 22.21 -18.32 2.97
C MET A 12 21.33 -18.19 1.71
N ALA A 13 20.05 -18.53 1.86
CA ALA A 13 19.02 -18.12 0.95
C ALA A 13 19.00 -16.60 1.04
N MET A 14 19.83 -15.94 0.22
CA MET A 14 19.51 -14.60 -0.22
C MET A 14 18.15 -14.76 -0.88
N ALA A 15 17.10 -14.32 -0.18
CA ALA A 15 15.85 -14.03 -0.83
C ALA A 15 16.22 -13.02 -1.93
N ASN A 16 16.23 -13.50 -3.18
CA ASN A 16 16.33 -12.62 -4.32
C ASN A 16 15.13 -11.70 -4.20
N ILE A 17 15.34 -10.46 -3.74
CA ILE A 17 14.37 -9.39 -3.95
C ILE A 17 14.45 -9.16 -5.46
N HIS A 18 13.70 -9.95 -6.21
CA HIS A 18 13.45 -9.69 -7.61
C HIS A 18 12.54 -8.47 -7.62
N ASP A 19 13.01 -7.35 -8.16
CA ASP A 19 12.13 -6.23 -8.44
C ASP A 19 10.99 -6.77 -9.32
N LYS A 20 9.74 -6.53 -8.92
CA LYS A 20 8.59 -7.04 -9.67
C LYS A 20 8.56 -6.34 -11.03
N SER A 21 8.36 -7.11 -12.09
CA SER A 21 8.10 -6.54 -13.40
C SER A 21 6.79 -5.76 -13.43
N ALA A 22 6.66 -4.83 -14.38
CA ALA A 22 5.41 -4.10 -14.61
C ALA A 22 4.18 -5.03 -14.75
N SER A 23 4.34 -6.17 -15.42
CA SER A 23 3.26 -7.14 -15.61
C SER A 23 2.85 -7.85 -14.32
N GLU A 24 3.81 -8.12 -13.43
CA GLU A 24 3.52 -8.72 -12.12
C GLU A 24 2.80 -7.72 -11.22
N ILE A 25 3.25 -6.47 -11.16
CA ILE A 25 2.58 -5.41 -10.39
C ILE A 25 1.14 -5.22 -10.88
N GLU A 26 0.91 -5.22 -12.19
CA GLU A 26 -0.44 -5.13 -12.77
C GLU A 26 -1.33 -6.31 -12.39
N SER A 27 -0.80 -7.53 -12.52
CA SER A 27 -1.51 -8.76 -12.16
C SER A 27 -1.93 -8.74 -10.69
N ASP A 28 -0.98 -8.46 -9.80
CA ASP A 28 -1.21 -8.44 -8.36
C ASP A 28 -2.18 -7.31 -7.98
N SER A 29 -2.04 -6.14 -8.58
CA SER A 29 -2.95 -5.01 -8.39
C SER A 29 -4.38 -5.31 -8.86
N ASN A 30 -4.54 -6.07 -9.96
CA ASN A 30 -5.86 -6.53 -10.41
C ASN A 30 -6.49 -7.51 -9.42
N GLN A 31 -5.71 -8.44 -8.87
CA GLN A 31 -6.19 -9.38 -7.86
C GLN A 31 -6.58 -8.66 -6.57
N ALA A 32 -5.75 -7.72 -6.10
CA ALA A 32 -6.05 -6.92 -4.92
C ALA A 32 -7.31 -6.06 -5.13
N LEU A 33 -7.48 -5.46 -6.31
CA LEU A 33 -8.68 -4.68 -6.62
C LEU A 33 -9.95 -5.55 -6.64
N ALA A 34 -9.86 -6.77 -7.16
CA ALA A 34 -10.97 -7.72 -7.13
C ALA A 34 -11.36 -8.12 -5.70
N LYS A 35 -10.37 -8.30 -4.81
CA LYS A 35 -10.60 -8.52 -3.38
C LYS A 35 -11.22 -7.29 -2.71
N PHE A 36 -10.71 -6.09 -2.98
CA PHE A 36 -11.25 -4.83 -2.47
C PHE A 36 -12.74 -4.68 -2.80
N TYR A 37 -13.13 -4.96 -4.05
CA TYR A 37 -14.53 -4.95 -4.48
C TYR A 37 -15.43 -5.98 -3.79
N LYS A 38 -14.85 -7.08 -3.30
CA LYS A 38 -15.56 -8.12 -2.57
C LYS A 38 -15.68 -7.81 -1.08
N GLU A 39 -14.65 -7.24 -0.49
CA GLU A 39 -14.55 -6.99 0.96
C GLU A 39 -15.17 -5.65 1.37
N VAL A 40 -15.25 -4.70 0.44
CA VAL A 40 -15.68 -3.32 0.74
C VAL A 40 -16.88 -2.95 -0.14
N ALA A 41 -18.07 -2.90 0.45
CA ALA A 41 -19.31 -2.55 -0.25
C ALA A 41 -19.27 -1.14 -0.85
N GLY A 42 -19.83 -0.94 -2.04
CA GLY A 42 -19.82 0.35 -2.75
C GLY A 42 -18.46 0.77 -3.33
N SER A 43 -17.37 0.09 -3.00
CA SER A 43 -16.00 0.46 -3.41
C SER A 43 -15.81 0.62 -4.93
N LYS A 44 -16.46 -0.22 -5.75
CA LYS A 44 -16.41 -0.11 -7.21
C LYS A 44 -17.05 1.19 -7.70
N ALA A 45 -18.23 1.54 -7.20
CA ALA A 45 -18.92 2.77 -7.56
C ALA A 45 -18.14 3.99 -7.05
N TYR A 46 -17.57 3.90 -5.85
CA TYR A 46 -16.71 4.93 -5.28
C TYR A 46 -15.47 5.20 -6.16
N LEU A 47 -14.71 4.17 -6.55
CA LEU A 47 -13.51 4.34 -7.41
C LEU A 47 -13.83 4.88 -8.81
N GLN A 48 -15.06 4.74 -9.29
CA GLN A 48 -15.48 5.36 -10.55
C GLN A 48 -15.71 6.87 -10.44
N LYS A 49 -15.94 7.41 -9.22
CA LYS A 49 -16.20 8.83 -8.97
C LYS A 49 -14.90 9.63 -8.73
N VAL A 50 -13.81 8.98 -8.30
CA VAL A 50 -12.54 9.65 -7.98
C VAL A 50 -11.70 9.99 -9.23
N LYS A 51 -10.68 10.82 -9.06
CA LYS A 51 -9.82 11.30 -10.18
C LYS A 51 -8.75 10.30 -10.57
N GLY A 52 -8.31 9.49 -9.61
CA GLY A 52 -7.42 8.36 -9.81
C GLY A 52 -7.30 7.57 -8.52
N TYR A 53 -6.67 6.41 -8.58
CA TYR A 53 -6.38 5.62 -7.39
C TYR A 53 -5.13 4.80 -7.58
N VAL A 54 -4.41 4.55 -6.48
CA VAL A 54 -3.22 3.69 -6.47
C VAL A 54 -3.56 2.41 -5.75
N VAL A 55 -3.21 1.27 -6.34
CA VAL A 55 -3.39 -0.05 -5.73
C VAL A 55 -2.04 -0.61 -5.35
N PHE A 56 -1.81 -0.85 -4.06
CA PHE A 56 -0.66 -1.54 -3.52
C PHE A 56 -1.09 -2.93 -3.01
N PRO A 57 -0.89 -4.01 -3.78
CA PRO A 57 -1.36 -5.34 -3.42
C PRO A 57 -0.65 -5.93 -2.20
N ASP A 58 0.63 -5.63 -2.01
CA ASP A 58 1.47 -6.28 -1.02
C ASP A 58 2.32 -5.25 -0.27
N VAL A 59 1.72 -4.51 0.65
CA VAL A 59 2.48 -3.65 1.56
C VAL A 59 2.95 -4.47 2.74
N VAL A 60 4.25 -4.46 2.98
CA VAL A 60 4.90 -5.12 4.11
C VAL A 60 5.37 -4.05 5.08
N GLU A 61 4.97 -4.18 6.34
CA GLU A 61 5.38 -3.34 7.45
C GLU A 61 6.09 -4.21 8.48
N ALA A 62 7.38 -3.98 8.72
CA ALA A 62 8.17 -4.80 9.62
C ALA A 62 9.28 -4.00 10.32
N GLY A 63 9.62 -4.38 11.55
CA GLY A 63 10.91 -4.01 12.18
C GLY A 63 10.88 -3.86 13.70
N PHE A 64 12.04 -4.06 14.33
CA PHE A 64 12.24 -3.94 15.77
C PHE A 64 13.01 -2.65 16.05
N PHE A 65 12.43 -1.72 16.82
CA PHE A 65 12.94 -0.36 17.14
C PHE A 65 13.02 0.64 15.97
N ILE A 66 13.44 0.21 14.77
CA ILE A 66 13.38 0.97 13.52
C ILE A 66 12.63 0.08 12.52
N GLY A 67 11.40 0.48 12.20
CA GLY A 67 10.53 -0.19 11.26
C GLY A 67 10.61 0.43 9.87
N GLY A 68 10.25 -0.35 8.86
CA GLY A 68 10.07 0.10 7.50
C GLY A 68 8.77 -0.42 6.89
N LYS A 69 8.15 0.42 6.05
CA LYS A 69 7.10 -0.02 5.12
C LYS A 69 7.70 -0.12 3.73
N TYR A 70 7.31 -1.15 2.99
CA TYR A 70 7.64 -1.29 1.57
C TYR A 70 6.45 -1.89 0.83
N GLY A 71 6.17 -1.36 -0.36
CA GLY A 71 5.23 -1.96 -1.30
C GLY A 71 5.35 -1.31 -2.67
N GLU A 72 4.90 -2.02 -3.69
CA GLU A 72 4.85 -1.54 -5.07
C GLU A 72 3.42 -1.62 -5.57
N GLY A 73 3.04 -0.65 -6.38
CA GLY A 73 1.67 -0.50 -6.83
C GLY A 73 1.56 0.25 -8.14
N VAL A 74 0.33 0.32 -8.65
CA VAL A 74 0.01 0.98 -9.92
C VAL A 74 -1.00 2.10 -9.70
N LEU A 75 -0.71 3.27 -10.27
CA LEU A 75 -1.66 4.38 -10.38
C LEU A 75 -2.58 4.13 -11.56
N ARG A 76 -3.89 4.21 -11.32
CA ARG A 76 -4.93 4.12 -12.33
C ARG A 76 -5.73 5.41 -12.42
N ILE A 77 -5.98 5.83 -13.64
CA ILE A 77 -6.89 6.94 -13.98
C ILE A 77 -7.89 6.40 -14.98
N LYS A 78 -9.19 6.45 -14.66
CA LYS A 78 -10.26 5.86 -15.49
C LYS A 78 -9.95 4.40 -15.86
N ASP A 79 -9.57 3.61 -14.85
CA ASP A 79 -9.20 2.18 -14.96
C ASP A 79 -7.98 1.87 -15.86
N LYS A 80 -7.26 2.89 -16.35
CA LYS A 80 -6.02 2.71 -17.13
C LYS A 80 -4.81 2.99 -16.27
N SER A 81 -3.80 2.16 -16.40
CA SER A 81 -2.54 2.32 -15.68
C SER A 81 -1.71 3.45 -16.26
N GLN A 82 -1.23 4.33 -15.37
CA GLN A 82 -0.55 5.58 -15.73
C GLN A 82 0.88 5.65 -15.18
N GLY A 83 1.23 4.74 -14.27
CA GLY A 83 2.58 4.65 -13.73
C GLY A 83 2.65 3.74 -12.51
N PHE A 84 3.87 3.33 -12.16
CA PHE A 84 4.17 2.50 -11.02
C PHE A 84 4.75 3.35 -9.89
N TYR A 85 4.32 3.04 -8.67
CA TYR A 85 4.70 3.77 -7.48
C TYR A 85 5.14 2.80 -6.39
N ARG A 86 6.10 3.24 -5.60
CA ARG A 86 6.58 2.54 -4.42
C ARG A 86 6.17 3.32 -3.19
N ILE A 87 5.65 2.61 -2.20
CA ILE A 87 5.39 3.15 -0.86
C ILE A 87 6.57 2.75 0.03
N THR A 88 7.21 3.73 0.65
CA THR A 88 8.29 3.50 1.62
C THR A 88 8.08 4.35 2.86
N SER A 89 8.25 3.80 4.05
CA SER A 89 8.35 4.63 5.26
C SER A 89 9.52 4.20 6.12
N ALA A 90 10.05 5.15 6.89
CA ALA A 90 10.91 4.87 8.03
C ALA A 90 10.12 5.18 9.28
N SER A 91 9.70 4.16 10.04
CA SER A 91 9.01 4.35 11.30
C SER A 91 9.96 4.13 12.47
N ALA A 92 9.94 5.04 13.45
CA ALA A 92 10.53 4.78 14.75
C ALA A 92 9.41 4.18 15.63
N GLY A 93 9.46 2.88 15.90
CA GLY A 93 8.35 2.21 16.59
C GLY A 93 8.68 0.80 17.09
N PHE A 94 8.06 0.44 18.22
CA PHE A 94 8.14 -0.89 18.85
C PHE A 94 7.07 -1.83 18.25
N LEU A 95 7.10 -2.06 16.94
CA LEU A 95 6.23 -3.08 16.33
C LEU A 95 6.96 -4.42 16.29
N ALA A 96 6.81 -5.22 17.33
CA ALA A 96 7.31 -6.60 17.32
C ALA A 96 6.49 -7.44 16.31
N GLY A 97 6.92 -7.47 15.04
CA GLY A 97 6.28 -8.30 14.02
C GLY A 97 6.51 -7.81 12.59
N ALA A 98 5.95 -8.58 11.65
CA ALA A 98 5.79 -8.19 10.26
C ALA A 98 4.31 -8.34 9.89
N THR A 99 3.70 -7.27 9.40
CA THR A 99 2.31 -7.26 8.94
C THR A 99 2.30 -7.06 7.43
N LYS A 100 1.46 -7.83 6.75
CA LYS A 100 1.21 -7.69 5.32
C LYS A 100 -0.25 -7.31 5.11
N TYR A 101 -0.50 -6.34 4.24
CA TYR A 101 -1.83 -5.88 3.87
C TYR A 101 -1.85 -5.34 2.44
N SER A 102 -3.05 -5.20 1.89
CA SER A 102 -3.28 -4.46 0.66
C SER A 102 -3.78 -3.05 0.98
N LEU A 103 -3.43 -2.08 0.15
CA LEU A 103 -3.80 -0.67 0.32
C LEU A 103 -4.30 -0.10 -1.01
N VAL A 104 -5.49 0.49 -0.99
CA VAL A 104 -5.99 1.34 -2.08
C VAL A 104 -6.00 2.78 -1.60
N ILE A 105 -5.40 3.70 -2.37
CA ILE A 105 -5.45 5.14 -2.11
C ILE A 105 -6.27 5.79 -3.22
N ALA A 106 -7.45 6.27 -2.88
CA ALA A 106 -8.30 7.03 -3.80
C ALA A 106 -7.93 8.52 -3.75
N ILE A 107 -7.86 9.14 -4.93
CA ILE A 107 -7.45 10.54 -5.09
C ILE A 107 -8.67 11.33 -5.56
N THR A 108 -9.27 12.12 -4.67
CA THR A 108 -10.62 12.67 -4.87
C THR A 108 -10.65 13.97 -5.67
N THR A 109 -9.52 14.68 -5.78
CA THR A 109 -9.44 15.98 -6.47
C THR A 109 -8.35 16.03 -7.55
N ASP A 110 -8.56 16.88 -8.56
CA ASP A 110 -7.59 17.07 -9.64
C ASP A 110 -6.27 17.68 -9.11
N ALA A 111 -6.37 18.54 -8.10
CA ALA A 111 -5.21 19.13 -7.43
C ALA A 111 -4.36 18.05 -6.72
N ALA A 112 -5.00 17.15 -5.98
CA ALA A 112 -4.32 16.04 -5.32
C ALA A 112 -3.70 15.08 -6.33
N LEU A 113 -4.40 14.76 -7.43
CA LEU A 113 -3.86 13.89 -8.48
C LEU A 113 -2.65 14.52 -9.18
N LYS A 114 -2.74 15.81 -9.51
CA LYS A 114 -1.63 16.54 -10.11
C LYS A 114 -0.42 16.54 -9.19
N LYS A 115 -0.62 16.83 -7.89
CA LYS A 115 0.44 16.77 -6.87
C LYS A 115 1.03 15.36 -6.79
N PHE A 116 0.19 14.32 -6.83
CA PHE A 116 0.63 12.91 -6.79
C PHE A 116 1.58 12.55 -7.91
N MET A 117 1.27 13.03 -9.11
CA MET A 117 2.03 12.70 -10.30
C MET A 117 3.27 13.58 -10.49
N SER A 118 3.34 14.75 -9.82
CA SER A 118 4.40 15.73 -10.01
C SER A 118 5.51 15.69 -8.96
N ASP A 119 5.20 15.31 -7.72
CA ASP A 119 6.21 15.22 -6.66
C ASP A 119 6.93 13.87 -6.75
N ASP A 120 8.24 13.91 -6.97
CA ASP A 120 9.09 12.72 -6.96
C ASP A 120 9.20 12.10 -5.56
N ASP A 121 8.91 12.87 -4.52
CA ASP A 121 8.89 12.43 -3.12
C ASP A 121 7.75 13.17 -2.37
N TRP A 122 6.53 12.61 -2.43
CA TRP A 122 5.42 13.12 -1.61
C TRP A 122 5.68 12.77 -0.15
N GLU A 123 6.32 13.68 0.61
CA GLU A 123 6.66 13.45 2.02
C GLU A 123 5.92 14.34 3.02
N ASN A 124 5.57 15.57 2.64
CA ASN A 124 5.47 16.64 3.64
C ASN A 124 4.06 17.11 4.01
N GLU A 125 3.01 16.68 3.32
CA GLU A 125 1.64 17.19 3.54
C GLU A 125 0.59 16.12 3.18
N ILE A 126 0.76 14.90 3.70
CA ILE A 126 -0.22 13.82 3.50
C ILE A 126 -1.32 14.00 4.55
N ASP A 127 -2.33 14.80 4.23
CA ASP A 127 -3.63 14.76 4.92
C ASP A 127 -4.46 13.66 4.23
N VAL A 128 -4.05 12.40 4.44
CA VAL A 128 -4.89 11.26 4.02
C VAL A 128 -5.99 11.17 5.05
N ASN A 129 -7.22 11.48 4.63
CA ASN A 129 -8.41 11.11 5.37
C ASN A 129 -8.48 9.59 5.36
N MET A 130 -7.89 8.97 6.36
CA MET A 130 -7.84 7.53 6.44
C MET A 130 -9.24 7.07 6.86
N ALA A 131 -9.98 6.45 5.93
CA ALA A 131 -11.13 5.64 6.27
C ALA A 131 -10.60 4.39 6.99
N MET A 132 -10.30 4.56 8.27
CA MET A 132 -9.43 3.65 9.01
C MET A 132 -10.24 2.87 10.05
N ALA A 133 -10.24 1.56 9.87
CA ALA A 133 -10.64 0.54 10.83
C ALA A 133 -12.12 0.42 11.22
N THR A 134 -13.04 1.19 10.63
CA THR A 134 -14.48 1.01 10.92
C THR A 134 -15.34 1.22 9.68
N TRP A 135 -15.11 0.45 8.62
CA TRP A 135 -16.21 0.16 7.71
C TRP A 135 -17.00 -1.01 8.28
N ASN A 136 -17.95 -0.70 9.15
CA ASN A 136 -19.04 -1.61 9.47
C ASN A 136 -19.92 -1.73 8.22
N SER A 137 -20.19 -2.96 7.82
CA SER A 137 -20.78 -3.38 6.55
C SER A 137 -22.24 -2.94 6.29
N GLU A 138 -22.72 -1.86 6.91
CA GLU A 138 -24.12 -1.42 6.83
C GLU A 138 -24.33 -0.21 5.89
N GLU A 139 -23.32 0.64 5.69
CA GLU A 139 -23.37 1.74 4.72
C GLU A 139 -22.63 1.34 3.42
N GLU A 140 -22.91 2.02 2.30
CA GLU A 140 -22.21 1.84 1.02
C GLU A 140 -21.19 2.97 0.83
N LEU A 141 -19.95 2.65 0.39
CA LEU A 141 -18.86 3.63 0.37
C LEU A 141 -19.14 4.84 -0.53
N ASP A 142 -20.02 4.66 -1.52
CA ASP A 142 -20.27 5.66 -2.54
C ASP A 142 -21.28 6.73 -2.10
N ASP A 143 -21.86 6.57 -0.91
CA ASP A 143 -22.72 7.55 -0.21
C ASP A 143 -21.93 8.46 0.75
N ILE A 144 -20.63 8.22 0.94
CA ILE A 144 -19.81 8.97 1.90
C ILE A 144 -18.93 10.02 1.22
N ASP A 145 -18.99 11.24 1.77
CA ASP A 145 -18.04 12.31 1.45
C ASP A 145 -16.81 12.23 2.37
N PHE A 146 -15.73 11.65 1.84
CA PHE A 146 -14.44 11.57 2.52
C PHE A 146 -13.59 12.86 2.41
N GLY A 147 -14.15 13.94 1.85
CA GLY A 147 -13.47 15.22 1.70
C GLY A 147 -12.43 15.26 0.57
N ASN A 148 -11.62 16.32 0.61
CA ASN A 148 -10.69 16.67 -0.47
C ASN A 148 -9.28 16.17 -0.20
N GLY A 149 -8.73 15.32 -1.08
CA GLY A 149 -7.33 14.93 -1.01
C GLY A 149 -7.11 13.47 -1.38
N LEU A 150 -6.73 12.69 -0.38
CA LEU A 150 -6.43 11.26 -0.48
C LEU A 150 -7.24 10.48 0.55
N VAL A 151 -7.76 9.32 0.15
CA VAL A 151 -8.54 8.43 1.03
C VAL A 151 -7.93 7.04 0.95
N GLY A 152 -7.38 6.56 2.07
CA GLY A 152 -6.71 5.26 2.14
C GLY A 152 -7.63 4.16 2.68
N PHE A 153 -7.63 3.02 2.02
CA PHE A 153 -8.36 1.81 2.41
C PHE A 153 -7.38 0.65 2.59
N VAL A 154 -7.23 0.17 3.82
CA VAL A 154 -6.42 -1.01 4.16
C VAL A 154 -7.33 -2.24 4.23
N PHE A 155 -6.93 -3.33 3.58
CA PHE A 155 -7.69 -4.59 3.53
C PHE A 155 -6.75 -5.79 3.38
N ASP A 156 -7.31 -7.02 3.34
CA ASP A 156 -6.56 -8.28 3.32
C ASP A 156 -5.53 -8.39 4.46
N SER A 157 -5.84 -7.81 5.63
CA SER A 157 -4.93 -7.75 6.77
C SER A 157 -5.36 -8.69 7.89
N LYS A 158 -4.63 -9.79 8.10
CA LYS A 158 -4.80 -10.64 9.28
C LYS A 158 -4.16 -9.95 10.49
N GLY A 159 -4.96 -9.36 11.38
CA GLY A 159 -4.52 -8.87 12.69
C GLY A 159 -4.24 -7.36 12.79
N LEU A 160 -4.60 -6.55 11.79
CA LEU A 160 -4.66 -5.08 11.94
C LEU A 160 -5.86 -4.73 12.83
N LEU A 161 -5.62 -4.66 14.14
CA LEU A 161 -6.63 -4.39 15.17
C LEU A 161 -6.51 -2.97 15.76
N GLY A 162 -5.85 -2.03 15.08
CA GLY A 162 -5.58 -0.70 15.64
C GLY A 162 -5.15 0.36 14.64
N ASN A 163 -4.86 1.56 15.15
CA ASN A 163 -4.49 2.76 14.41
C ASN A 163 -3.27 2.55 13.51
N PHE A 164 -3.53 2.34 12.23
CA PHE A 164 -2.57 2.54 11.14
C PHE A 164 -2.21 4.02 11.06
N THR A 165 -0.96 4.32 10.77
CA THR A 165 -0.52 5.67 10.42
C THR A 165 0.33 5.61 9.15
N LEU A 166 0.14 6.62 8.29
CA LEU A 166 0.96 6.88 7.10
C LEU A 166 2.00 7.97 7.36
N GLU A 167 2.17 8.41 8.60
CA GLU A 167 3.22 9.37 8.97
C GLU A 167 4.61 8.87 8.53
N GLY A 168 5.41 9.76 7.95
CA GLY A 168 6.75 9.43 7.42
C GLY A 168 6.74 8.49 6.22
N THR A 169 5.58 8.29 5.57
CA THR A 169 5.46 7.51 4.34
C THR A 169 5.69 8.39 3.13
N ARG A 170 6.54 7.94 2.23
CA ARG A 170 6.71 8.52 0.89
C ARG A 170 6.07 7.65 -0.16
N PHE A 171 5.60 8.31 -1.22
CA PHE A 171 5.24 7.68 -2.48
C PHE A 171 6.20 8.14 -3.55
N LYS A 172 6.90 7.19 -4.18
CA LYS A 172 7.90 7.47 -5.22
C LYS A 172 7.52 6.79 -6.52
N LYS A 173 7.48 7.54 -7.61
CA LYS A 173 7.31 6.96 -8.95
C LYS A 173 8.57 6.19 -9.34
N PHE A 174 8.40 5.03 -9.99
CA PHE A 174 9.53 4.24 -10.51
C PHE A 174 9.17 3.54 -11.82
N ASN A 175 10.17 2.96 -12.49
CA ASN A 175 10.01 2.18 -13.71
C ASN A 175 10.52 0.74 -13.48
N PRO A 176 9.62 -0.24 -13.26
CA PRO A 176 9.96 -1.65 -13.07
C PRO A 176 10.45 -2.34 -14.35
#